data_AF-A0A2P5XMV8-F1
#
_entry.id   AF-A0A2P5XMV8-F1
#
_cell.length_a   1.000
_cell.length_b   1.000
_cell.length_c   1.000
_cell.angle_alpha   90.00
_cell.angle_beta   90.00
_cell.angle_gamma   90.00
#
_symmetry.space_group_name_H-M   'P 1'
#
loop_
_entity.id
_entity.type
_entity.pdbx_description
1 polymer ?
#
loop_
_entity_poly.entity_id
_entity_poly.type
_entity_poly.pdbx_seq_one_letter_code
_entity_poly.pdbx_strand_id
1 'polypeptide(L)'
;MSSTEEGGGAVGAPGGAVSNDQTITTNNNPLETIIPMPDTDFTLSKGELENLRSLDESFDGNQLDPNAKPLIRRVPSTLGCHEDFRKYFKPKVIQIGPLHNDDPTLHGSQNLKQNLVKCFTKNIGVNTKTLYENMKKEIDGLKKCYDPKELEKYSNGKEKLAWILFVDGCAILQAVYIRYGQDYNSTLIERCTIKEMLTFEYSDLFLLENQLPFRVLELLTSSSKNGEKFMKAIKRFIDYTVITQPR
;
A
#
# COMPACT_ATOMS: atom_id res chain seq x y z
N MET A 1 -30.46 60.29 -16.37
CA MET A 1 -31.57 61.24 -16.15
C MET A 1 -32.80 60.37 -15.93
N SER A 2 -33.56 60.35 -14.84
CA SER A 2 -33.79 61.20 -13.66
C SER A 2 -34.53 60.28 -12.65
N SER A 3 -34.00 60.01 -11.46
CA SER A 3 -34.33 60.64 -10.14
C SER A 3 -35.62 60.16 -9.44
N THR A 4 -35.45 59.83 -8.14
CA THR A 4 -36.32 60.08 -6.96
C THR A 4 -37.65 59.30 -6.82
N GLU A 5 -38.18 58.92 -5.64
CA GLU A 5 -37.89 59.27 -4.23
C GLU A 5 -38.55 58.27 -3.25
N GLU A 6 -38.17 58.40 -1.98
CA GLU A 6 -38.60 57.65 -0.80
C GLU A 6 -40.05 57.90 -0.33
N GLY A 7 -40.57 56.95 0.46
CA GLY A 7 -41.64 57.10 1.44
C GLY A 7 -41.88 55.72 2.07
N GLY A 8 -41.85 55.47 3.37
CA GLY A 8 -42.04 56.30 4.55
C GLY A 8 -43.02 55.55 5.46
N GLY A 9 -42.69 55.33 6.73
CA GLY A 9 -43.67 55.02 7.78
C GLY A 9 -43.52 53.66 8.48
N ALA A 10 -42.97 53.71 9.69
CA ALA A 10 -42.93 52.64 10.68
C ALA A 10 -44.12 52.72 11.66
N VAL A 11 -44.62 51.57 12.12
CA VAL A 11 -45.33 51.33 13.41
C VAL A 11 -45.21 49.81 13.67
N GLY A 12 -44.78 49.21 14.78
CA GLY A 12 -44.54 49.63 16.16
C GLY A 12 -45.11 48.53 17.08
N ALA A 13 -44.28 47.79 17.81
CA ALA A 13 -44.67 46.98 18.97
C ALA A 13 -43.44 46.65 19.86
N PRO A 14 -43.61 46.46 21.19
CA PRO A 14 -42.70 47.06 22.17
C PRO A 14 -41.94 46.07 23.07
N GLY A 15 -40.88 46.59 23.71
CA GLY A 15 -40.71 46.51 25.16
C GLY A 15 -39.90 45.36 25.74
N GLY A 16 -38.77 45.69 26.37
CA GLY A 16 -38.17 44.85 27.41
C GLY A 16 -36.65 44.96 27.51
N ALA A 17 -36.14 46.10 28.00
CA ALA A 17 -34.74 46.27 28.35
C ALA A 17 -34.40 45.48 29.63
N VAL A 18 -33.29 44.74 29.63
CA VAL A 18 -32.58 44.34 30.84
C VAL A 18 -31.12 44.76 30.66
N SER A 19 -30.69 45.66 31.53
CA SER A 19 -29.36 46.24 31.59
C SER A 19 -28.65 45.70 32.82
N ASN A 20 -27.35 45.39 32.67
CA ASN A 20 -26.23 45.76 33.53
C ASN A 20 -25.16 44.66 33.56
N ASP A 21 -24.24 44.77 32.62
CA ASP A 21 -22.80 44.92 32.84
C ASP A 21 -22.25 44.42 34.20
N GLN A 22 -21.60 43.26 34.20
CA GLN A 22 -20.50 42.95 35.13
C GLN A 22 -19.40 42.15 34.41
N THR A 23 -18.24 42.75 34.42
CA THR A 23 -16.94 42.34 33.90
C THR A 23 -16.54 40.95 34.36
N ILE A 24 -16.47 39.99 33.43
CA ILE A 24 -15.85 38.68 33.67
C ILE A 24 -14.35 38.93 33.77
N THR A 25 -13.85 39.02 35.00
CA THR A 25 -12.42 39.05 35.28
C THR A 25 -11.93 37.61 35.16
N THR A 26 -11.07 37.35 34.17
CA THR A 26 -10.48 36.04 33.91
C THR A 26 -9.51 35.66 35.03
N ASN A 27 -9.92 34.74 35.90
CA ASN A 27 -9.00 33.94 36.72
C ASN A 27 -9.10 32.49 36.26
N ASN A 28 -8.42 32.18 35.15
CA ASN A 28 -8.23 30.80 34.70
C ASN A 28 -7.13 30.15 35.53
N ASN A 29 -7.48 29.67 36.73
CA ASN A 29 -6.65 28.72 37.47
C ASN A 29 -7.33 27.33 37.37
N PRO A 30 -6.73 26.32 36.71
CA PRO A 30 -7.41 25.05 36.40
C PRO A 30 -7.69 24.13 37.61
N LEU A 31 -7.43 24.59 38.84
CA LEU A 31 -7.33 23.76 40.03
C LEU A 31 -8.47 23.96 41.05
N GLU A 32 -9.48 24.78 40.78
CA GLU A 32 -10.55 25.08 41.76
C GLU A 32 -11.95 24.52 41.45
N THR A 33 -12.07 23.54 40.54
CA THR A 33 -13.32 22.75 40.42
C THR A 33 -13.07 21.29 40.77
N ILE A 34 -12.60 21.03 41.99
CA ILE A 34 -12.69 19.69 42.57
C ILE A 34 -14.13 19.54 43.09
N ILE A 35 -15.00 18.92 42.29
CA ILE A 35 -16.29 18.47 42.78
C ILE A 35 -15.98 17.34 43.76
N PRO A 36 -16.34 17.45 45.06
CA PRO A 36 -16.14 16.37 46.00
C PRO A 36 -17.02 15.20 45.54
N MET A 37 -16.40 14.15 45.01
CA MET A 37 -17.10 12.87 44.88
C MET A 37 -17.27 12.32 46.31
N PRO A 38 -18.49 12.00 46.75
CA PRO A 38 -18.66 11.25 47.99
C PRO A 38 -17.86 9.95 47.86
N ASP A 39 -17.16 9.56 48.93
CA ASP A 39 -16.45 8.27 49.06
C ASP A 39 -17.48 7.14 48.94
N THR A 40 -17.84 6.85 47.69
CA THR A 40 -18.68 5.74 47.30
C THR A 40 -17.67 4.71 46.88
N ASP A 41 -17.50 3.69 47.71
CA ASP A 41 -16.65 2.55 47.39
C ASP A 41 -17.25 1.90 46.13
N PHE A 42 -16.71 2.25 44.95
CA PHE A 42 -17.16 1.69 43.67
C PHE A 42 -16.68 0.25 43.62
N THR A 43 -17.47 -0.66 44.18
CA THR A 43 -17.21 -2.09 44.07
C THR A 43 -17.50 -2.50 42.63
N LEU A 44 -16.44 -2.65 41.83
CA LEU A 44 -16.54 -3.18 40.48
C LEU A 44 -17.13 -4.59 40.53
N SER A 45 -18.14 -4.82 39.70
CA SER A 45 -18.67 -6.16 39.51
C SER A 45 -17.60 -7.06 38.89
N LYS A 46 -17.78 -8.38 39.07
CA LYS A 46 -16.88 -9.37 38.46
C LYS A 46 -16.75 -9.19 36.95
N GLY A 47 -17.84 -8.83 36.26
CA GLY A 47 -17.85 -8.59 34.81
C GLY A 47 -17.07 -7.33 34.42
N GLU A 48 -17.13 -6.26 35.21
CA GLU A 48 -16.32 -5.05 34.97
C GLU A 48 -14.83 -5.31 35.19
N LEU A 49 -14.48 -6.10 36.21
CA LEU A 49 -13.11 -6.50 36.47
C LEU A 49 -12.56 -7.39 35.35
N GLU A 50 -13.38 -8.30 34.81
CA GLU A 50 -13.04 -9.11 33.63
C GLU A 50 -12.87 -8.26 32.37
N ASN A 51 -13.72 -7.24 32.17
CA ASN A 51 -13.58 -6.30 31.06
C ASN A 51 -12.29 -5.49 31.16
N LEU A 52 -11.93 -5.01 32.36
CA LEU A 52 -10.68 -4.28 32.59
C LEU A 52 -9.45 -5.17 32.36
N ARG A 53 -9.49 -6.43 32.84
CA ARG A 53 -8.43 -7.41 32.56
C ARG A 53 -8.28 -7.71 31.07
N SER A 54 -9.39 -7.88 30.36
CA SER A 54 -9.39 -8.03 28.89
C SER A 54 -8.77 -6.83 28.18
N LEU A 55 -8.98 -5.62 28.72
CA LEU A 55 -8.37 -4.40 28.19
C LEU A 55 -6.85 -4.39 28.41
N ASP A 56 -6.37 -4.73 29.61
CA ASP A 56 -4.94 -4.83 29.92
C ASP A 56 -4.25 -5.92 29.08
N GLU A 57 -4.89 -7.08 28.91
CA GLU A 57 -4.40 -8.17 28.05
C GLU A 57 -4.28 -7.74 26.58
N SER A 58 -5.17 -6.84 26.11
CA SER A 58 -5.11 -6.30 24.74
C SER A 58 -3.92 -5.37 24.50
N PHE A 59 -3.42 -4.70 25.55
CA PHE A 59 -2.23 -3.85 25.49
C PHE A 59 -0.93 -4.65 25.53
N ASP A 60 -0.90 -5.77 26.25
CA ASP A 60 0.24 -6.70 26.29
C ASP A 60 0.34 -7.56 25.00
N GLY A 61 -0.74 -7.66 24.22
CA GLY A 61 -0.86 -8.52 23.05
C GLY A 61 -0.07 -8.14 21.79
N ASN A 62 0.74 -7.07 21.79
CA ASN A 62 1.50 -6.64 20.61
C ASN A 62 2.97 -6.31 20.91
N GLN A 63 3.65 -7.16 21.67
CA GLN A 63 5.11 -7.21 21.57
C GLN A 63 5.45 -7.76 20.17
N LEU A 64 5.56 -6.86 19.19
CA LEU A 64 6.06 -7.18 17.86
C LEU A 64 7.42 -7.83 18.05
N ASP A 65 7.54 -9.13 17.77
CA ASP A 65 8.84 -9.78 17.73
C ASP A 65 9.70 -9.00 16.73
N PRO A 66 10.76 -8.31 17.18
CA PRO A 66 11.59 -7.50 16.31
C PRO A 66 12.31 -8.35 15.23
N ASN A 67 12.31 -9.68 15.40
CA ASN A 67 12.85 -10.63 14.43
C ASN A 67 11.78 -11.23 13.50
N ALA A 68 10.49 -10.96 13.73
CA ALA A 68 9.44 -11.42 12.84
C ALA A 68 9.57 -10.73 11.49
N LYS A 69 9.62 -11.54 10.42
CA LYS A 69 9.66 -11.01 9.06
C LYS A 69 8.36 -10.25 8.78
N PRO A 70 8.43 -8.99 8.32
CA PRO A 70 7.22 -8.25 7.98
C PRO A 70 6.47 -8.95 6.86
N LEU A 71 5.16 -9.08 7.03
CA LEU A 71 4.26 -9.64 6.02
C LEU A 71 3.84 -8.55 5.02
N ILE A 72 3.70 -8.96 3.76
CA ILE A 72 3.07 -8.13 2.72
C ILE A 72 1.58 -8.05 3.03
N ARG A 73 1.08 -6.83 3.20
CA ARG A 73 -0.32 -6.55 3.56
C ARG A 73 -0.74 -5.17 3.05
N ARG A 74 -2.05 -4.93 2.98
CA ARG A 74 -2.53 -3.57 2.72
C ARG A 74 -2.20 -2.65 3.87
N VAL A 75 -2.07 -1.37 3.54
CA VAL A 75 -1.85 -0.34 4.55
C VAL A 75 -3.13 -0.19 5.38
N PRO A 76 -3.02 -0.02 6.71
CA PRO A 76 -4.19 0.22 7.55
C PRO A 76 -5.05 1.35 6.99
N SER A 77 -6.37 1.18 7.04
CA SER A 77 -7.33 2.15 6.51
C SER A 77 -7.12 3.55 7.09
N THR A 78 -6.66 3.66 8.33
CA THR A 78 -6.30 4.91 9.00
C THR A 78 -5.26 5.75 8.25
N LEU A 79 -4.27 5.11 7.61
CA LEU A 79 -3.29 5.79 6.73
C LEU A 79 -3.86 6.03 5.32
N GLY A 80 -4.79 5.17 4.87
CA GLY A 80 -5.44 5.28 3.57
C GLY A 80 -6.54 6.34 3.48
N CYS A 81 -6.96 6.94 4.61
CA CYS A 81 -8.02 7.95 4.68
C CYS A 81 -7.64 9.28 4.01
N HIS A 82 -6.36 9.64 3.99
CA HIS A 82 -5.91 10.89 3.35
C HIS A 82 -5.48 10.62 1.90
N GLU A 83 -6.07 11.33 0.94
CA GLU A 83 -5.80 11.11 -0.48
C GLU A 83 -4.31 11.28 -0.83
N ASP A 84 -3.63 12.21 -0.16
CA ASP A 84 -2.19 12.46 -0.37
C ASP A 84 -1.30 11.25 -0.10
N PHE A 85 -1.72 10.31 0.76
CA PHE A 85 -0.91 9.12 1.06
C PHE A 85 -1.14 7.97 0.09
N ARG A 86 -2.28 7.94 -0.63
CA ARG A 86 -2.62 6.85 -1.56
C ARG A 86 -1.55 6.61 -2.62
N LYS A 87 -0.86 7.68 -3.05
CA LYS A 87 0.22 7.64 -4.04
C LYS A 87 1.46 6.82 -3.62
N TYR A 88 1.60 6.48 -2.34
CA TYR A 88 2.70 5.67 -1.81
C TYR A 88 2.35 4.19 -1.66
N PHE A 89 1.08 3.83 -1.84
CA PHE A 89 0.59 2.49 -1.56
C PHE A 89 -0.02 1.84 -2.79
N LYS A 90 -0.83 2.57 -3.57
CA LYS A 90 -1.60 2.01 -4.70
C LYS A 90 -0.88 2.14 -6.04
N PRO A 91 -0.86 1.08 -6.88
CA PRO A 91 -0.24 1.12 -8.19
C PRO A 91 -0.87 2.18 -9.09
N LYS A 92 -0.04 2.85 -9.89
CA LYS A 92 -0.47 3.88 -10.84
C LYS A 92 -0.55 3.38 -12.27
N VAL A 93 0.31 2.44 -12.64
CA VAL A 93 0.54 1.99 -14.01
C VAL A 93 0.54 0.46 -14.10
N ILE A 94 1.26 -0.22 -13.20
CA ILE A 94 1.38 -1.68 -13.20
C ILE A 94 0.97 -2.29 -11.86
N GLN A 95 0.08 -3.25 -11.91
CA GLN A 95 -0.29 -4.08 -10.77
C GLN A 95 0.70 -5.22 -10.64
N ILE A 96 1.29 -5.33 -9.46
CA ILE A 96 2.27 -6.33 -9.08
C ILE A 96 1.77 -6.98 -7.79
N GLY A 97 1.71 -8.29 -7.83
CA GLY A 97 1.26 -9.09 -6.71
C GLY A 97 -0.26 -9.16 -6.56
N PRO A 98 -0.72 -9.94 -5.58
CA PRO A 98 -2.11 -10.34 -5.44
C PRO A 98 -3.06 -9.24 -4.94
N LEU A 99 -2.54 -8.19 -4.30
CA LEU A 99 -3.34 -7.18 -3.59
C LEU A 99 -4.18 -6.32 -4.54
N HIS A 100 -3.64 -5.99 -5.72
CA HIS A 100 -4.28 -5.14 -6.73
C HIS A 100 -4.56 -5.81 -8.07
N ASN A 101 -4.26 -7.10 -8.24
CA ASN A 101 -4.34 -7.78 -9.54
C ASN A 101 -5.73 -7.77 -10.23
N ASP A 102 -6.81 -7.54 -9.48
CA ASP A 102 -8.18 -7.55 -10.02
C ASP A 102 -8.75 -6.12 -10.21
N ASP A 103 -7.94 -5.06 -10.07
CA ASP A 103 -8.41 -3.68 -10.22
C ASP A 103 -8.57 -3.30 -11.72
N PRO A 104 -9.79 -2.99 -12.19
CA PRO A 104 -10.09 -2.75 -13.60
C PRO A 104 -9.51 -1.44 -14.13
N THR A 105 -9.06 -0.53 -13.25
CA THR A 105 -8.55 0.78 -13.68
C THR A 105 -7.22 0.69 -14.42
N LEU A 106 -6.51 -0.44 -14.34
CA LEU A 106 -5.18 -0.65 -14.92
C LEU A 106 -5.14 -1.77 -15.98
N HIS A 107 -6.17 -1.86 -16.84
CA HIS A 107 -6.24 -2.87 -17.91
C HIS A 107 -5.02 -2.91 -18.84
N GLY A 108 -4.38 -1.77 -19.10
CA GLY A 108 -3.17 -1.71 -19.93
C GLY A 108 -1.98 -2.49 -19.36
N SER A 109 -1.94 -2.68 -18.03
CA SER A 109 -0.86 -3.38 -17.34
C SER A 109 -0.73 -4.84 -17.77
N GLN A 110 -1.84 -5.52 -18.08
CA GLN A 110 -1.81 -6.95 -18.38
C GLN A 110 -1.16 -7.24 -19.74
N ASN A 111 -1.42 -6.41 -20.76
CA ASN A 111 -0.81 -6.56 -22.08
C ASN A 111 0.70 -6.32 -22.02
N LEU A 112 1.13 -5.29 -21.28
CA LEU A 112 2.55 -5.02 -21.04
C LEU A 112 3.22 -6.20 -20.34
N LYS A 113 2.62 -6.73 -19.26
CA LYS A 113 3.15 -7.90 -18.53
C LYS A 113 3.30 -9.13 -19.44
N GLN A 114 2.33 -9.41 -20.31
CA GLN A 114 2.42 -10.52 -21.26
C GLN A 114 3.59 -10.35 -22.25
N ASN A 115 3.81 -9.13 -22.76
CA ASN A 115 4.94 -8.85 -23.64
C ASN A 115 6.28 -9.03 -22.92
N LEU A 116 6.37 -8.57 -21.67
CA LEU A 116 7.56 -8.73 -20.84
C LEU A 116 7.85 -10.20 -20.50
N VAL A 117 6.82 -11.00 -20.21
CA VAL A 117 6.98 -12.45 -19.97
C VAL A 117 7.57 -13.13 -21.22
N LYS A 118 7.09 -12.80 -22.42
CA LYS A 118 7.63 -13.37 -23.67
C LYS A 118 9.11 -13.00 -23.88
N CYS A 119 9.47 -11.75 -23.58
CA CYS A 119 10.86 -11.30 -23.67
C CYS A 119 11.73 -11.98 -22.61
N PHE A 120 11.23 -12.08 -21.38
CA PHE A 120 11.91 -12.75 -20.28
C PHE A 120 12.26 -14.20 -20.62
N THR A 121 11.27 -15.00 -21.05
CA THR A 121 11.47 -16.42 -21.33
C THR A 121 12.44 -16.67 -22.48
N LYS A 122 12.42 -15.79 -23.50
CA LYS A 122 13.42 -15.80 -24.58
C LYS A 122 14.83 -15.49 -24.07
N ASN A 123 14.98 -14.48 -23.21
CA ASN A 123 16.28 -14.02 -22.73
C ASN A 123 16.89 -14.95 -21.66
N ILE A 124 16.07 -15.48 -20.76
CA ILE A 124 16.51 -16.44 -19.74
C ILE A 124 16.83 -17.81 -20.35
N GLY A 125 16.24 -18.13 -21.50
CA GLY A 125 16.46 -19.38 -22.24
C GLY A 125 15.81 -20.60 -21.58
N VAL A 126 14.79 -20.40 -20.75
CA VAL A 126 14.06 -21.46 -20.04
C VAL A 126 12.62 -21.48 -20.54
N ASN A 127 12.08 -22.69 -20.71
CA ASN A 127 10.70 -22.87 -21.11
C ASN A 127 9.73 -22.27 -20.08
N THR A 128 8.73 -21.53 -20.54
CA THR A 128 7.68 -20.90 -19.73
C THR A 128 7.01 -21.89 -18.77
N LYS A 129 6.70 -23.11 -19.24
CA LYS A 129 6.05 -24.15 -18.43
C LYS A 129 6.93 -24.56 -17.25
N THR A 130 8.23 -24.76 -17.47
CA THR A 130 9.18 -25.12 -16.41
C THR A 130 9.27 -24.04 -15.33
N LEU A 131 9.35 -22.77 -15.73
CA LEU A 131 9.38 -21.65 -14.78
C LEU A 131 8.08 -21.58 -13.96
N TYR A 132 6.94 -21.75 -14.61
CA TYR A 132 5.64 -21.77 -13.92
C TYR A 132 5.48 -22.97 -12.98
N GLU A 133 5.93 -24.16 -13.38
CA GLU A 133 5.91 -25.36 -12.52
C GLU A 133 6.77 -25.18 -11.27
N ASN A 134 7.94 -24.53 -11.39
CA ASN A 134 8.78 -24.19 -10.24
C ASN A 134 8.06 -23.20 -9.30
N MET A 135 7.36 -22.20 -9.85
CA MET A 135 6.53 -21.29 -9.06
C MET A 135 5.41 -22.03 -8.31
N LYS A 136 4.72 -22.96 -8.99
CA LYS A 136 3.66 -23.76 -8.38
C LYS A 136 4.16 -24.62 -7.21
N LYS A 137 5.34 -25.23 -7.33
CA LYS A 137 5.92 -26.08 -6.28
C LYS A 137 6.19 -25.30 -4.98
N GLU A 138 6.57 -24.04 -5.11
CA GLU A 138 6.96 -23.18 -3.97
C GLU A 138 5.82 -22.31 -3.44
N ILE A 139 4.61 -22.43 -4.01
CA ILE A 139 3.51 -21.50 -3.74
C ILE A 139 3.12 -21.45 -2.26
N ASP A 140 3.16 -22.59 -1.57
CA ASP A 140 2.82 -22.67 -0.15
C ASP A 140 3.86 -21.97 0.75
N GLY A 141 5.11 -21.90 0.31
CA GLY A 141 6.14 -21.09 0.96
C GLY A 141 5.93 -19.60 0.69
N LEU A 142 5.65 -19.24 -0.56
CA LEU A 142 5.44 -17.85 -0.98
C LEU A 142 4.20 -17.21 -0.34
N LYS A 143 3.15 -17.99 -0.09
CA LYS A 143 1.94 -17.56 0.63
C LYS A 143 2.25 -17.04 2.05
N LYS A 144 3.25 -17.62 2.72
CA LYS A 144 3.64 -17.23 4.09
C LYS A 144 4.26 -15.84 4.17
N CYS A 145 4.61 -15.22 3.04
CA CYS A 145 5.10 -13.85 2.99
C CYS A 145 3.98 -12.80 3.03
N TYR A 146 2.71 -13.22 2.96
CA TYR A 146 1.56 -12.33 2.99
C TYR A 146 0.77 -12.49 4.27
N ASP A 147 0.06 -11.44 4.68
CA ASP A 147 -0.99 -11.58 5.69
C ASP A 147 -2.08 -12.54 5.15
N PRO A 148 -2.44 -13.59 5.90
CA PRO A 148 -3.45 -14.57 5.47
C PRO A 148 -4.76 -13.93 5.00
N LYS A 149 -5.18 -12.81 5.61
CA LYS A 149 -6.42 -12.10 5.26
C LYS A 149 -6.40 -11.58 3.82
N GLU A 150 -5.23 -11.18 3.33
CA GLU A 150 -5.09 -10.65 1.95
C GLU A 150 -5.18 -11.75 0.89
N LEU A 151 -4.94 -13.00 1.29
CA LEU A 151 -4.94 -14.15 0.39
C LEU A 151 -6.21 -15.00 0.46
N GLU A 152 -7.21 -14.61 1.24
CA GLU A 152 -8.47 -15.38 1.39
C GLU A 152 -9.13 -15.68 0.04
N LYS A 153 -9.11 -14.73 -0.90
CA LYS A 153 -9.63 -14.92 -2.27
C LYS A 153 -8.87 -15.97 -3.11
N TYR A 154 -7.70 -16.42 -2.65
CA TYR A 154 -6.87 -17.47 -3.28
C TYR A 154 -6.79 -18.76 -2.46
N SER A 155 -7.60 -18.90 -1.39
CA SER A 155 -7.63 -20.11 -0.56
C SER A 155 -7.93 -21.37 -1.38
N ASN A 156 -8.88 -21.26 -2.32
CA ASN A 156 -9.28 -22.36 -3.22
C ASN A 156 -8.57 -22.31 -4.59
N GLY A 157 -7.66 -21.35 -4.80
CA GLY A 157 -7.08 -21.04 -6.10
C GLY A 157 -5.57 -20.80 -6.03
N LYS A 158 -4.81 -21.80 -5.55
CA LYS A 158 -3.33 -21.70 -5.46
C LYS A 158 -2.71 -21.48 -6.84
N GLU A 159 -3.29 -22.03 -7.89
CA GLU A 159 -2.92 -21.83 -9.29
C GLU A 159 -3.03 -20.37 -9.71
N LYS A 160 -4.13 -19.69 -9.32
CA LYS A 160 -4.32 -18.27 -9.65
C LYS A 160 -3.23 -17.43 -8.99
N LEU A 161 -2.92 -17.70 -7.72
CA LEU A 161 -1.84 -17.00 -7.04
C LEU A 161 -0.49 -17.28 -7.69
N ALA A 162 -0.15 -18.54 -7.96
CA ALA A 162 1.11 -18.91 -8.60
C ALA A 162 1.26 -18.24 -9.97
N TRP A 163 0.16 -18.14 -10.74
CA TRP A 163 0.14 -17.47 -12.03
C TRP A 163 0.43 -15.97 -11.91
N ILE A 164 -0.19 -15.29 -10.94
CA ILE A 164 0.06 -13.87 -10.67
C ILE A 164 1.54 -13.65 -10.32
N LEU A 165 2.08 -14.40 -9.35
CA LEU A 165 3.49 -14.27 -8.93
C LEU A 165 4.46 -14.58 -10.08
N PHE A 166 4.13 -15.57 -10.91
CA PHE A 166 4.92 -15.93 -12.09
C PHE A 166 4.96 -14.79 -13.12
N VAL A 167 3.79 -14.30 -13.54
CA VAL A 167 3.67 -13.24 -14.55
C VAL A 167 4.34 -11.96 -14.08
N ASP A 168 4.05 -11.54 -12.84
CA ASP A 168 4.56 -10.28 -12.30
C ASP A 168 6.07 -10.37 -12.04
N GLY A 169 6.56 -11.50 -11.52
CA GLY A 169 8.01 -11.72 -11.33
C GLY A 169 8.79 -11.68 -12.64
N CYS A 170 8.28 -12.31 -13.70
CA CYS A 170 8.89 -12.24 -15.04
C CYS A 170 8.89 -10.80 -15.59
N ALA A 171 7.78 -10.09 -15.40
CA ALA A 171 7.64 -8.71 -15.82
C ALA A 171 8.67 -7.80 -15.15
N ILE A 172 8.83 -7.90 -13.82
CA ILE A 172 9.83 -7.14 -13.06
C ILE A 172 11.24 -7.46 -13.54
N LEU A 173 11.60 -8.74 -13.66
CA LEU A 173 12.94 -9.14 -14.07
C LEU A 173 13.30 -8.57 -15.44
N GLN A 174 12.39 -8.68 -16.40
CA GLN A 174 12.63 -8.15 -17.74
C GLN A 174 12.63 -6.62 -17.76
N ALA A 175 11.75 -5.97 -17.01
CA ALA A 175 11.72 -4.51 -16.87
C ALA A 175 13.05 -3.94 -16.38
N VAL A 176 13.52 -4.51 -15.26
CA VAL A 176 14.77 -4.09 -14.66
C VAL A 176 15.94 -4.43 -15.57
N TYR A 177 15.92 -5.58 -16.24
CA TYR A 177 17.00 -5.95 -17.17
C TYR A 177 17.07 -5.04 -18.41
N ILE A 178 15.94 -4.60 -18.96
CA ILE A 178 15.91 -3.63 -20.07
C ILE A 178 16.63 -2.33 -19.67
N ARG A 179 16.47 -1.89 -18.43
CA ARG A 179 17.00 -0.61 -17.96
C ARG A 179 18.41 -0.68 -17.38
N TYR A 180 18.74 -1.75 -16.68
CA TYR A 180 19.97 -1.91 -15.89
C TYR A 180 20.88 -3.07 -16.36
N GLY A 181 20.46 -3.79 -17.41
CA GLY A 181 21.27 -4.78 -18.11
C GLY A 181 22.34 -4.09 -18.96
N GLN A 182 23.60 -4.53 -18.84
CA GLN A 182 24.73 -3.92 -19.54
C GLN A 182 24.90 -4.44 -20.97
N ASP A 183 24.47 -5.68 -21.21
CA ASP A 183 24.58 -6.39 -22.49
C ASP A 183 23.22 -6.48 -23.20
N TYR A 184 22.25 -5.67 -22.79
CA TYR A 184 20.93 -5.70 -23.38
C TYR A 184 20.94 -5.07 -24.79
N ASN A 185 20.63 -5.89 -25.81
CA ASN A 185 20.53 -5.45 -27.20
C ASN A 185 19.09 -5.67 -27.70
N SER A 186 18.37 -4.57 -27.94
CA SER A 186 16.93 -4.61 -28.19
C SER A 186 16.56 -5.11 -29.60
N THR A 187 15.66 -6.10 -29.69
CA THR A 187 14.95 -6.44 -30.95
C THR A 187 13.76 -5.50 -31.25
N LEU A 188 13.08 -5.65 -32.40
CA LEU A 188 11.96 -4.79 -32.82
C LEU A 188 10.71 -4.92 -31.90
N ILE A 189 10.38 -6.13 -31.47
CA ILE A 189 9.31 -6.39 -30.48
C ILE A 189 9.67 -5.71 -29.15
N GLU A 190 10.94 -5.79 -28.78
CA GLU A 190 11.47 -5.18 -27.57
C GLU A 190 11.47 -3.65 -27.65
N ARG A 191 11.67 -3.03 -28.82
CA ARG A 191 11.55 -1.57 -28.98
C ARG A 191 10.13 -1.05 -28.74
N CYS A 192 9.10 -1.79 -29.14
CA CYS A 192 7.71 -1.45 -28.83
C CYS A 192 7.45 -1.53 -27.32
N THR A 193 7.93 -2.59 -26.67
CA THR A 193 7.85 -2.75 -25.20
C THR A 193 8.68 -1.71 -24.45
N ILE A 194 9.84 -1.30 -24.95
CA ILE A 194 10.67 -0.22 -24.40
C ILE A 194 9.92 1.11 -24.45
N LYS A 195 9.21 1.41 -25.54
CA LYS A 195 8.41 2.64 -25.65
C LYS A 195 7.26 2.66 -24.65
N GLU A 196 6.57 1.54 -24.45
CA GLU A 196 5.57 1.37 -23.38
C GLU A 196 6.20 1.44 -21.97
N MET A 197 7.47 1.02 -21.85
CA MET A 197 8.27 1.18 -20.63
C MET A 197 8.81 2.58 -20.38
N LEU A 198 8.92 3.45 -21.37
CA LEU A 198 9.32 4.84 -21.14
C LEU A 198 8.24 5.62 -20.38
N THR A 199 6.99 5.15 -20.43
CA THR A 199 5.87 5.55 -19.56
C THR A 199 5.83 4.83 -18.21
N PHE A 200 6.71 3.86 -17.97
CA PHE A 200 6.78 3.11 -16.72
C PHE A 200 7.43 3.97 -15.63
N GLU A 201 6.61 4.49 -14.73
CA GLU A 201 7.10 5.05 -13.49
C GLU A 201 7.55 3.87 -12.61
N TYR A 202 8.86 3.59 -12.55
CA TYR A 202 9.44 2.55 -11.67
C TYR A 202 9.05 2.74 -10.20
N SER A 203 8.46 3.89 -9.84
CA SER A 203 7.82 4.13 -8.54
C SER A 203 6.87 3.02 -8.15
N ASP A 204 6.16 2.41 -9.10
CA ASP A 204 5.22 1.32 -8.80
C ASP A 204 5.90 0.10 -8.19
N LEU A 205 7.20 -0.13 -8.45
CA LEU A 205 7.99 -1.21 -7.85
C LEU A 205 8.31 -0.98 -6.36
N PHE A 206 8.06 0.23 -5.85
CA PHE A 206 8.37 0.63 -4.48
C PHE A 206 7.12 0.86 -3.62
N LEU A 207 5.92 0.70 -4.19
CA LEU A 207 4.68 0.96 -3.47
C LEU A 207 4.37 -0.18 -2.50
N LEU A 208 3.92 0.17 -1.29
CA LEU A 208 3.75 -0.82 -0.21
C LEU A 208 2.76 -1.95 -0.54
N GLU A 209 1.69 -1.66 -1.29
CA GLU A 209 0.68 -2.67 -1.65
C GLU A 209 0.95 -3.35 -3.00
N ASN A 210 2.05 -2.99 -3.68
CA ASN A 210 2.40 -3.46 -5.03
C ASN A 210 3.63 -4.39 -5.04
N GLN A 211 3.76 -5.23 -4.01
CA GLN A 211 4.98 -6.00 -3.72
C GLN A 211 4.83 -7.49 -4.04
N LEU A 212 5.98 -8.12 -4.33
CA LEU A 212 6.15 -9.57 -4.39
C LEU A 212 7.25 -10.01 -3.40
N PRO A 213 7.19 -11.25 -2.89
CA PRO A 213 8.31 -11.83 -2.17
C PRO A 213 9.53 -11.90 -3.08
N PHE A 214 10.69 -11.41 -2.61
CA PHE A 214 11.94 -11.46 -3.39
C PHE A 214 12.30 -12.87 -3.88
N ARG A 215 11.89 -13.89 -3.11
CA ARG A 215 12.02 -15.32 -3.44
C ARG A 215 11.44 -15.66 -4.82
N VAL A 216 10.39 -14.97 -5.27
CA VAL A 216 9.82 -15.12 -6.62
C VAL A 216 10.89 -14.88 -7.69
N LEU A 217 11.69 -13.83 -7.54
CA LEU A 217 12.74 -13.45 -8.49
C LEU A 217 13.88 -14.46 -8.49
N GLU A 218 14.25 -14.98 -7.31
CA GLU A 218 15.25 -16.02 -7.17
C GLU A 218 14.83 -17.32 -7.88
N LEU A 219 13.57 -17.75 -7.70
CA LEU A 219 13.06 -18.97 -8.33
C LEU A 219 13.04 -18.88 -9.86
N LEU A 220 12.69 -17.71 -10.39
CA LEU A 220 12.63 -17.47 -11.84
C LEU A 220 14.03 -17.40 -12.48
N THR A 221 15.06 -17.05 -11.71
CA THR A 221 16.44 -16.91 -12.20
C THR A 221 17.33 -18.11 -11.90
N SER A 222 17.01 -18.93 -10.89
CA SER A 222 17.83 -20.08 -10.49
C SER A 222 17.92 -21.19 -11.54
N SER A 223 16.97 -21.22 -12.49
CA SER A 223 16.84 -22.30 -13.48
C SER A 223 17.76 -22.13 -14.70
N SER A 224 18.57 -21.07 -14.77
CA SER A 224 19.45 -20.79 -15.91
C SER A 224 20.70 -20.00 -15.52
N LYS A 225 21.81 -20.24 -16.22
CA LYS A 225 23.03 -19.42 -16.11
C LYS A 225 22.78 -17.96 -16.48
N ASN A 226 21.82 -17.70 -17.38
CA ASN A 226 21.43 -16.33 -17.73
C ASN A 226 20.75 -15.60 -16.56
N GLY A 227 20.26 -16.33 -15.55
CA GLY A 227 19.65 -15.75 -14.36
C GLY A 227 20.57 -14.81 -13.59
N GLU A 228 21.89 -15.07 -13.61
CA GLU A 228 22.88 -14.20 -12.97
C GLU A 228 22.85 -12.77 -13.55
N LYS A 229 22.61 -12.63 -14.86
CA LYS A 229 22.54 -11.32 -15.52
C LYS A 229 21.32 -10.51 -15.04
N PHE A 230 20.18 -11.18 -14.90
CA PHE A 230 18.96 -10.57 -14.35
C PHE A 230 19.16 -10.15 -12.89
N MET A 231 19.75 -11.01 -12.07
CA MET A 231 20.02 -10.68 -10.66
C MET A 231 21.05 -9.56 -10.50
N LYS A 232 22.05 -9.47 -11.39
CA LYS A 232 22.97 -8.31 -11.46
C LYS A 232 22.23 -7.01 -11.80
N ALA A 233 21.26 -7.05 -12.71
CA ALA A 233 20.44 -5.89 -13.02
C ALA A 233 19.54 -5.48 -11.83
N ILE A 234 18.95 -6.46 -11.11
CA ILE A 234 18.21 -6.21 -9.87
C ILE A 234 19.08 -5.54 -8.81
N LYS A 235 20.32 -6.03 -8.63
CA LYS A 235 21.27 -5.41 -7.69
C LYS A 235 21.55 -3.96 -8.05
N ARG A 236 21.83 -3.67 -9.32
CA ARG A 236 22.04 -2.29 -9.79
C ARG A 236 20.80 -1.43 -9.57
N PHE A 237 19.61 -1.93 -9.87
CA PHE A 237 18.37 -1.21 -9.63
C PHE A 237 18.21 -0.82 -8.16
N ILE A 238 18.46 -1.75 -7.23
CA ILE A 238 18.45 -1.47 -5.80
C ILE A 238 19.52 -0.43 -5.44
N ASP A 239 20.76 -0.62 -5.89
CA ASP A 239 21.87 0.30 -5.61
C ASP A 239 21.54 1.72 -6.10
N TYR A 240 21.04 1.87 -7.34
CA TYR A 240 20.67 3.17 -7.90
C TYR A 240 19.53 3.83 -7.14
N THR A 241 18.56 3.06 -6.64
CA THR A 241 17.37 3.64 -6.00
C THR A 241 17.59 3.93 -4.52
N VAL A 242 18.40 3.13 -3.83
CA VAL A 242 18.74 3.34 -2.40
C VAL A 242 19.78 4.45 -2.24
N ILE A 243 20.69 4.63 -3.21
CA ILE A 243 21.77 5.63 -3.11
C ILE A 243 21.32 7.03 -3.54
N THR A 244 20.28 7.17 -4.37
CA THR A 244 19.71 8.49 -4.68
C THR A 244 18.82 8.96 -3.54
N GLN A 245 19.34 9.82 -2.66
CA GLN A 245 18.49 10.63 -1.78
C GLN A 245 17.48 11.44 -2.62
N PRO A 246 16.24 11.64 -2.14
CA PRO A 246 15.28 12.48 -2.84
C PRO A 246 15.86 13.90 -2.97
N ARG A 247 15.89 14.42 -4.20
CA ARG A 247 16.08 15.85 -4.46
C ARG A 247 14.83 16.63 -4.09
#